data_AF-Q46198-F1
#
_entry.id   AF-Q46198-F1
#
_cell.length_a   1.000
_cell.length_b   1.000
_cell.length_c   1.000
_cell.angle_alpha   90.00
_cell.angle_beta   90.00
_cell.angle_gamma   90.00
#
_symmetry.space_group_name_H-M   'P 1'
#
loop_
_entity.id
_entity.type
_entity.pdbx_description
1 polymer ?
#
loop_
_entity_poly.entity_id
_entity_poly.type
_entity_poly.pdbx_seq_one_letter_code
_entity_poly.pdbx_strand_id
1 'polypeptide(L)'
;YLGQTLEILPAIIHGGPFANIAHGCNSIIATKTALKMSDITITEAGFGADLGAEKFLDIKCRYGNLNPDCVVLVATIRALKHHGGVKKDELNISNVDALNKGMKNLEKQIENIKAYGVPVVVAINKFITDSDEEVKAIEDFCKNIGVEVSLTEVWEELEK
;
A
#
# COMPACT_ATOMS: atom_id res chain seq x y z
N TYR A 1 1.49 -19.24 12.42
CA TYR A 1 0.40 -20.12 11.97
C TYR A 1 0.39 -20.13 10.46
N LEU A 2 0.30 -21.31 9.83
CA LEU A 2 0.09 -21.44 8.39
C LEU A 2 -1.42 -21.52 8.16
N GLY A 3 -1.93 -20.68 7.28
CA GLY A 3 -3.29 -20.69 6.75
C GLY A 3 -3.26 -20.56 5.23
N GLN A 4 -4.39 -20.21 4.64
CA GLN A 4 -4.51 -20.00 3.19
C GLN A 4 -5.47 -18.85 2.87
N THR A 5 -5.33 -18.26 1.68
CA THR A 5 -6.32 -17.35 1.09
C THR A 5 -7.56 -18.12 0.59
N LEU A 6 -8.59 -17.40 0.12
CA LEU A 6 -9.77 -18.02 -0.51
C LEU A 6 -9.42 -18.81 -1.77
N GLU A 7 -8.41 -18.36 -2.50
CA GLU A 7 -7.85 -19.03 -3.70
C GLU A 7 -6.76 -20.07 -3.35
N ILE A 8 -6.69 -20.51 -2.09
CA ILE A 8 -5.80 -21.60 -1.65
C ILE A 8 -4.30 -21.25 -1.80
N LEU A 9 -3.95 -19.95 -1.75
CA LEU A 9 -2.56 -19.53 -1.68
C LEU A 9 -2.05 -19.59 -0.22
N PRO A 10 -0.82 -20.06 0.04
CA PRO A 10 -0.29 -20.14 1.40
C PRO A 10 -0.17 -18.77 2.08
N ALA A 11 -0.60 -18.66 3.33
CA ALA A 11 -0.49 -17.44 4.13
C ALA A 11 0.11 -17.73 5.51
N ILE A 12 1.16 -16.99 5.91
CA ILE A 12 1.77 -17.11 7.23
C ILE A 12 1.33 -15.96 8.14
N ILE A 13 0.57 -16.27 9.18
CA ILE A 13 0.12 -15.30 10.19
C ILE A 13 0.96 -15.49 11.46
N HIS A 14 1.79 -14.51 11.80
CA HIS A 14 2.65 -14.60 12.98
C HIS A 14 3.17 -13.24 13.47
N GLY A 15 2.93 -12.94 14.75
CA GLY A 15 3.23 -11.65 15.35
C GLY A 15 2.14 -10.61 15.08
N GLY A 16 2.23 -9.47 15.76
CA GLY A 16 1.29 -8.36 15.64
C GLY A 16 1.55 -7.25 16.65
N PRO A 17 2.76 -6.67 16.70
CA PRO A 17 3.04 -5.52 17.55
C PRO A 17 2.33 -4.27 17.02
N PHE A 18 2.05 -3.32 17.90
CA PHE A 18 1.56 -2.02 17.47
C PHE A 18 2.54 -1.30 16.54
N ALA A 19 2.01 -0.42 15.68
CA ALA A 19 2.82 0.39 14.76
C ALA A 19 3.10 1.81 15.31
N ASN A 20 2.52 2.21 16.45
CA ASN A 20 2.80 3.49 17.11
C ASN A 20 3.95 3.36 18.13
N ILE A 21 3.83 2.46 19.11
CA ILE A 21 4.83 2.22 20.17
C ILE A 21 5.83 1.09 19.83
N ALA A 22 5.65 0.42 18.69
CA ALA A 22 6.55 -0.58 18.15
C ALA A 22 6.61 -0.48 16.61
N HIS A 23 7.21 -1.46 15.93
CA HIS A 23 7.50 -1.41 14.49
C HIS A 23 6.35 -1.89 13.58
N GLY A 24 5.25 -2.41 14.12
CA GLY A 24 4.05 -2.67 13.31
C GLY A 24 4.15 -3.74 12.23
N CYS A 25 5.05 -4.72 12.36
CA CYS A 25 5.26 -5.75 11.33
C CYS A 25 5.04 -7.16 11.90
N ASN A 26 4.70 -8.12 11.02
CA ASN A 26 4.79 -9.54 11.36
C ASN A 26 6.24 -9.94 11.71
N SER A 27 6.42 -11.09 12.36
CA SER A 27 7.72 -11.53 12.85
C SER A 27 8.76 -11.74 11.73
N ILE A 28 10.04 -11.53 12.05
CA ILE A 28 11.15 -11.80 11.12
C ILE A 28 11.26 -13.28 10.77
N ILE A 29 10.96 -14.18 11.71
CA ILE A 29 10.98 -15.63 11.46
C ILE A 29 10.00 -15.97 10.34
N ALA A 30 8.76 -15.48 10.41
CA ALA A 30 7.77 -15.71 9.34
C ALA A 30 8.21 -15.16 7.99
N THR A 31 8.70 -13.92 7.93
CA THR A 31 9.19 -13.33 6.67
C THR A 31 10.36 -14.13 6.09
N LYS A 32 11.34 -14.54 6.91
CA LYS A 32 12.48 -15.36 6.45
C LYS A 32 12.06 -16.75 5.99
N THR A 33 11.11 -17.38 6.68
CA THR A 33 10.55 -18.67 6.28
C THR A 33 9.87 -18.55 4.91
N ALA A 34 9.02 -17.53 4.71
CA ALA A 34 8.36 -17.31 3.42
C ALA A 34 9.37 -17.09 2.28
N LEU A 35 10.42 -16.28 2.50
CA LEU A 35 11.49 -16.04 1.53
C LEU A 35 12.29 -17.29 1.14
N LYS A 36 12.24 -18.37 1.95
CA LYS A 36 12.88 -19.66 1.63
C LYS A 36 11.94 -20.65 0.95
N MET A 37 10.64 -20.39 0.96
CA MET A 37 9.60 -21.31 0.49
C MET A 37 8.83 -20.78 -0.73
N SER A 38 9.09 -19.55 -1.17
CA SER A 38 8.39 -18.89 -2.26
C SER A 38 9.34 -18.05 -3.10
N ASP A 39 9.01 -17.90 -4.38
CA ASP A 39 9.73 -16.99 -5.28
C ASP A 39 9.38 -15.53 -4.97
N ILE A 40 8.15 -15.28 -4.50
CA ILE A 40 7.66 -13.95 -4.11
C ILE A 40 7.05 -14.03 -2.72
N THR A 41 7.57 -13.22 -1.80
CA THR A 41 7.00 -13.04 -0.45
C THR A 41 6.40 -11.66 -0.31
N ILE A 42 5.08 -11.60 -0.16
CA ILE A 42 4.36 -10.36 0.15
C ILE A 42 4.24 -10.22 1.67
N THR A 43 4.52 -9.03 2.19
CA THR A 43 4.38 -8.69 3.60
C THR A 43 3.94 -7.24 3.73
N GLU A 44 3.48 -6.84 4.92
CA GLU A 44 2.93 -5.51 5.18
C GLU A 44 3.47 -4.92 6.49
N ALA A 45 3.27 -3.62 6.64
CA ALA A 45 3.52 -2.89 7.87
C ALA A 45 2.30 -1.99 8.18
N GLY A 46 1.97 -1.84 9.45
CA GLY A 46 0.79 -1.09 9.88
C GLY A 46 0.91 0.43 9.71
N PHE A 47 -0.23 1.12 9.58
CA PHE A 47 -0.35 2.55 9.23
C PHE A 47 0.17 2.89 7.83
N GLY A 48 0.39 4.18 7.55
CA GLY A 48 0.95 4.66 6.29
C GLY A 48 2.45 4.43 6.19
N ALA A 49 3.01 4.75 5.02
CA ALA A 49 4.45 4.59 4.77
C ALA A 49 5.34 5.50 5.64
N ASP A 50 4.79 6.59 6.16
CA ASP A 50 5.40 7.50 7.12
C ASP A 50 5.65 6.90 8.51
N LEU A 51 5.00 5.78 8.83
CA LEU A 51 5.20 5.06 10.10
C LEU A 51 5.56 3.59 9.88
N GLY A 52 4.71 2.85 9.17
CA GLY A 52 4.87 1.42 8.97
C GLY A 52 6.07 1.10 8.10
N ALA A 53 6.12 1.71 6.91
CA ALA A 53 7.19 1.44 5.95
C ALA A 53 8.54 1.97 6.45
N GLU A 54 8.58 3.18 7.03
CA GLU A 54 9.78 3.71 7.71
C GLU A 54 10.31 2.69 8.72
N LYS A 55 9.51 2.27 9.70
CA LYS A 55 9.96 1.28 10.70
C LYS A 55 10.27 -0.09 10.12
N PHE A 56 9.61 -0.51 9.06
CA PHE A 56 9.95 -1.75 8.36
C PHE A 56 11.36 -1.68 7.76
N LEU A 57 11.68 -0.58 7.06
CA LEU A 57 12.96 -0.36 6.39
C LEU A 57 14.07 -0.06 7.43
N ASP A 58 13.79 0.81 8.39
CA ASP A 58 14.75 1.26 9.40
C ASP A 58 14.91 0.30 10.58
N ILE A 59 13.96 -0.57 10.92
CA ILE A 59 14.13 -1.48 12.07
C ILE A 59 14.17 -2.92 11.60
N LYS A 60 13.12 -3.37 10.93
CA LYS A 60 12.96 -4.79 10.59
C LYS A 60 13.97 -5.24 9.53
N CYS A 61 14.22 -4.44 8.49
CA CYS A 61 15.16 -4.80 7.43
C CYS A 61 16.60 -4.82 7.95
N ARG A 62 17.01 -3.79 8.69
CA ARG A 62 18.35 -3.74 9.31
C ARG A 62 18.59 -4.90 10.27
N TYR A 63 17.66 -5.17 11.19
CA TYR A 63 17.82 -6.29 12.15
C TYR A 63 17.66 -7.67 11.48
N GLY A 64 16.75 -7.77 10.52
CA GLY A 64 16.44 -9.01 9.81
C GLY A 64 17.41 -9.35 8.69
N ASN A 65 18.29 -8.43 8.29
CA ASN A 65 19.06 -8.52 7.04
C ASN A 65 18.15 -8.83 5.85
N LEU A 66 17.11 -8.01 5.68
CA LEU A 66 16.14 -8.09 4.58
C LEU A 66 16.37 -6.93 3.62
N ASN A 67 16.16 -7.16 2.33
CA ASN A 67 16.27 -6.13 1.30
C ASN A 67 15.02 -6.20 0.40
N PRO A 68 14.04 -5.31 0.55
CA PRO A 68 12.82 -5.34 -0.27
C PRO A 68 13.13 -5.02 -1.73
N ASP A 69 12.60 -5.83 -2.64
CA ASP A 69 12.78 -5.62 -4.10
C ASP A 69 11.81 -4.56 -4.65
N CYS A 70 10.67 -4.34 -3.99
CA CYS A 70 9.65 -3.38 -4.38
C CYS A 70 8.75 -3.02 -3.18
N VAL A 71 8.16 -1.82 -3.19
CA VAL A 71 7.10 -1.39 -2.28
C VAL A 71 5.84 -1.07 -3.07
N VAL A 72 4.72 -1.66 -2.64
CA VAL A 72 3.39 -1.31 -3.15
C VAL A 72 2.75 -0.31 -2.19
N LEU A 73 2.48 0.91 -2.67
CA LEU A 73 1.71 1.92 -1.96
C LEU A 73 0.23 1.82 -2.35
N VAL A 74 -0.61 1.40 -1.40
CA VAL A 74 -2.05 1.29 -1.61
C VAL A 74 -2.71 2.65 -1.39
N ALA A 75 -3.55 3.08 -2.33
CA ALA A 75 -4.34 4.28 -2.25
C ALA A 75 -5.80 4.02 -2.67
N THR A 76 -6.72 4.88 -2.22
CA THR A 76 -8.12 4.88 -2.68
C THR A 76 -8.51 6.30 -3.06
N ILE A 77 -9.39 6.45 -4.06
CA ILE A 77 -9.88 7.76 -4.50
C ILE A 77 -10.56 8.51 -3.35
N ARG A 78 -11.34 7.78 -2.53
CA ARG A 78 -11.98 8.32 -1.32
C ARG A 78 -10.97 8.85 -0.29
N ALA A 79 -9.89 8.12 0.00
CA ALA A 79 -8.87 8.58 0.95
C ALA A 79 -8.15 9.84 0.43
N LEU A 80 -7.84 9.88 -0.86
CA LEU A 80 -7.20 11.06 -1.47
C LEU A 80 -8.15 12.26 -1.47
N LYS A 81 -9.43 12.11 -1.84
CA LYS A 81 -10.43 13.17 -1.67
C LYS A 81 -10.55 13.67 -0.23
N HIS A 82 -10.46 12.77 0.74
CA HIS A 82 -10.47 13.15 2.16
C HIS A 82 -9.24 13.99 2.53
N HIS A 83 -8.04 13.61 2.07
CA HIS A 83 -6.84 14.44 2.19
C HIS A 83 -6.95 15.78 1.45
N GLY A 84 -7.78 15.85 0.41
CA GLY A 84 -8.15 17.07 -0.29
C GLY A 84 -9.18 17.95 0.42
N GLY A 85 -9.71 17.51 1.56
CA GLY A 85 -10.64 18.26 2.40
C GLY A 85 -12.12 17.86 2.28
N VAL A 86 -12.45 16.81 1.51
CA VAL A 86 -13.83 16.31 1.42
C VAL A 86 -14.23 15.62 2.72
N LYS A 87 -15.45 15.91 3.20
CA LYS A 87 -15.98 15.29 4.42
C LYS A 87 -16.36 13.83 4.17
N LYS A 88 -16.37 13.03 5.24
CA LYS A 88 -16.57 11.57 5.15
C LYS A 88 -17.89 11.16 4.49
N ASP A 89 -18.93 11.94 4.69
CA ASP A 89 -20.28 11.78 4.14
C ASP A 89 -20.41 12.14 2.65
N GLU A 90 -19.43 12.86 2.09
CA GLU A 90 -19.42 13.33 0.71
C GLU A 90 -18.43 12.55 -0.18
N LEU A 91 -17.71 11.56 0.36
CA LEU A 91 -16.64 10.84 -0.35
C LEU A 91 -17.12 10.02 -1.56
N ASN A 92 -18.42 9.70 -1.62
CA ASN A 92 -19.00 8.93 -2.73
C ASN A 92 -19.40 9.83 -3.92
N ILE A 93 -19.25 11.15 -3.79
CA ILE A 93 -19.49 12.11 -4.86
C ILE A 93 -18.16 12.33 -5.60
N SER A 94 -18.16 12.23 -6.93
CA SER A 94 -16.96 12.47 -7.73
C SER A 94 -16.45 13.90 -7.55
N ASN A 95 -15.16 14.06 -7.29
CA ASN A 95 -14.53 15.37 -7.08
C ASN A 95 -13.03 15.33 -7.41
N VAL A 96 -12.72 15.51 -8.70
CA VAL A 96 -11.34 15.52 -9.22
C VAL A 96 -10.50 16.65 -8.63
N ASP A 97 -11.09 17.82 -8.35
CA ASP A 97 -10.36 18.95 -7.75
C ASP A 97 -9.86 18.64 -6.34
N ALA A 98 -10.71 18.04 -5.51
CA ALA A 98 -10.31 17.60 -4.18
C ALA A 98 -9.32 16.43 -4.26
N LEU A 99 -9.54 15.48 -5.17
CA LEU A 99 -8.61 14.39 -5.41
C LEU A 99 -7.20 14.93 -5.72
N ASN A 100 -7.08 15.86 -6.67
CA ASN A 100 -5.81 16.50 -7.05
C ASN A 100 -5.14 17.21 -5.86
N LYS A 101 -5.91 17.89 -4.99
CA LYS A 101 -5.37 18.48 -3.75
C LYS A 101 -4.83 17.41 -2.80
N GLY A 102 -5.53 16.29 -2.71
CA GLY A 102 -5.17 15.14 -1.87
C GLY A 102 -3.98 14.34 -2.38
N MET A 103 -3.69 14.37 -3.69
CA MET A 103 -2.54 13.68 -4.28
C MET A 103 -1.21 14.09 -3.65
N LYS A 104 -1.10 15.29 -3.06
CA LYS A 104 0.08 15.70 -2.28
C LYS A 104 0.44 14.74 -1.16
N ASN A 105 -0.55 14.06 -0.56
CA ASN A 105 -0.29 13.03 0.43
C ASN A 105 0.40 11.82 -0.22
N LEU A 106 -0.15 11.31 -1.33
CA LEU A 106 0.44 10.20 -2.08
C LEU A 106 1.83 10.54 -2.61
N GLU A 107 1.99 11.73 -3.19
CA GLU A 107 3.28 12.27 -3.66
C GLU A 107 4.33 12.17 -2.56
N LYS A 108 3.99 12.62 -1.35
CA LYS A 108 4.94 12.61 -0.25
C LYS A 108 5.33 11.20 0.18
N GLN A 109 4.39 10.26 0.19
CA GLN A 109 4.70 8.87 0.52
C GLN A 109 5.59 8.22 -0.56
N ILE A 110 5.35 8.52 -1.84
CA ILE A 110 6.19 8.07 -2.95
C ILE A 110 7.61 8.63 -2.80
N GLU A 111 7.77 9.92 -2.52
CA GLU A 111 9.08 10.54 -2.29
C GLU A 111 9.84 9.85 -1.15
N ASN A 112 9.14 9.59 -0.03
CA ASN A 112 9.74 8.95 1.13
C ASN A 112 10.25 7.55 0.79
N ILE A 113 9.47 6.73 0.06
CA ILE A 113 9.91 5.40 -0.36
C ILE A 113 11.08 5.49 -1.36
N LYS A 114 11.02 6.39 -2.34
CA LYS A 114 12.12 6.61 -3.29
C LYS A 114 13.43 6.99 -2.58
N ALA A 115 13.37 7.70 -1.45
CA ALA A 115 14.55 8.07 -0.67
C ALA A 115 15.28 6.87 -0.07
N TYR A 116 14.61 5.73 0.14
CA TYR A 116 15.24 4.47 0.55
C TYR A 116 15.88 3.70 -0.62
N GLY A 117 15.74 4.17 -1.86
CA GLY A 117 16.29 3.53 -3.04
C GLY A 117 15.55 2.25 -3.46
N VAL A 118 14.31 2.06 -2.99
CA VAL A 118 13.48 0.89 -3.33
C VAL A 118 12.47 1.28 -4.42
N PRO A 119 12.26 0.45 -5.46
CA PRO A 119 11.21 0.67 -6.45
C PRO A 119 9.83 0.79 -5.80
N VAL A 120 9.00 1.70 -6.31
CA VAL A 120 7.65 1.95 -5.80
C VAL A 120 6.61 1.78 -6.91
N VAL A 121 5.53 1.09 -6.58
CA VAL A 121 4.34 0.92 -7.43
C VAL A 121 3.12 1.38 -6.64
N VAL A 122 2.21 2.11 -7.27
CA VAL A 122 0.94 2.52 -6.65
C VAL A 122 -0.15 1.52 -7.02
N ALA A 123 -0.87 1.02 -6.03
CA ALA A 123 -2.07 0.21 -6.22
C ALA A 123 -3.30 1.04 -5.86
N ILE A 124 -4.16 1.31 -6.84
CA ILE A 124 -5.43 2.01 -6.63
C ILE A 124 -6.50 0.95 -6.34
N ASN A 125 -6.93 0.87 -5.09
CA ASN A 125 -8.06 0.01 -4.74
C ASN A 125 -9.38 0.71 -5.09
N LYS A 126 -10.02 0.22 -6.16
CA LYS A 126 -11.19 0.84 -6.80
C LYS A 126 -12.49 0.45 -6.08
N PHE A 127 -13.34 1.44 -5.84
CA PHE A 127 -14.70 1.24 -5.36
C PHE A 127 -15.73 1.50 -6.46
N ILE A 128 -16.92 0.93 -6.30
CA ILE A 128 -18.05 1.04 -7.26
C ILE A 128 -18.44 2.50 -7.55
N THR A 129 -18.23 3.39 -6.58
CA THR A 129 -18.55 4.82 -6.67
C THR A 129 -17.46 5.66 -7.30
N ASP A 130 -16.27 5.08 -7.53
CA ASP A 130 -15.14 5.80 -8.09
C ASP A 130 -15.36 6.01 -9.59
N SER A 131 -15.18 7.24 -10.04
CA SER A 131 -15.38 7.59 -11.45
C SER A 131 -14.13 7.35 -12.30
N ASP A 132 -14.31 7.06 -13.59
CA ASP A 132 -13.21 6.85 -14.53
C ASP A 132 -12.33 8.12 -14.64
N GLU A 133 -12.91 9.31 -14.50
CA GLU A 133 -12.16 10.56 -14.47
C GLU A 133 -11.23 10.67 -13.25
N GLU A 134 -11.67 10.19 -12.09
CA GLU A 134 -10.87 10.16 -10.86
C GLU A 134 -9.75 9.12 -10.94
N VAL A 135 -10.04 7.94 -11.49
CA VAL A 135 -9.02 6.89 -11.74
C VAL A 135 -7.95 7.44 -12.67
N LYS A 136 -8.35 8.00 -13.82
CA LYS A 136 -7.45 8.56 -14.81
C LYS A 136 -6.58 9.69 -14.24
N ALA A 137 -7.14 10.53 -13.37
CA ALA A 137 -6.36 11.60 -12.73
C ALA A 137 -5.19 11.04 -11.89
N ILE A 138 -5.39 9.94 -11.17
CA ILE A 138 -4.31 9.29 -10.41
C ILE A 138 -3.31 8.62 -11.36
N GLU A 139 -3.78 7.97 -12.43
CA GLU A 139 -2.91 7.35 -13.42
C GLU A 139 -1.99 8.38 -14.10
N ASP A 140 -2.57 9.48 -14.57
CA ASP A 140 -1.85 10.60 -15.18
C ASP A 140 -0.86 11.22 -14.18
N PHE A 141 -1.27 11.39 -12.92
CA PHE A 141 -0.39 11.87 -11.86
C PHE A 141 0.82 10.95 -11.65
N CYS A 142 0.62 9.63 -11.47
CA CYS A 142 1.69 8.67 -11.25
C CYS A 142 2.64 8.59 -12.46
N LYS A 143 2.07 8.60 -13.68
CA LYS A 143 2.84 8.63 -14.93
C LYS A 143 3.73 9.87 -15.02
N ASN A 144 3.22 11.05 -14.66
CA ASN A 144 3.99 12.30 -14.70
C ASN A 144 5.21 12.31 -13.76
N ILE A 145 5.15 11.56 -12.65
CA ILE A 145 6.26 11.43 -11.69
C ILE A 145 7.07 10.14 -11.88
N GLY A 146 6.83 9.42 -12.97
CA GLY A 146 7.55 8.19 -13.34
C GLY A 146 7.37 7.07 -12.32
N VAL A 147 6.13 6.82 -11.90
CA VAL A 147 5.76 5.74 -10.98
C VAL A 147 4.71 4.86 -11.65
N GLU A 148 4.95 3.55 -11.64
CA GLU A 148 3.99 2.58 -12.14
C GLU A 148 2.75 2.54 -11.24
N VAL A 149 1.59 2.38 -11.86
CA VAL A 149 0.30 2.40 -11.19
C VAL A 149 -0.58 1.30 -11.74
N SER A 150 -1.28 0.59 -10.86
CA SER A 150 -2.24 -0.44 -11.23
C SER A 150 -3.54 -0.24 -10.49
N LEU A 151 -4.66 -0.35 -11.22
CA LEU A 151 -5.97 -0.51 -10.62
C LEU A 151 -6.08 -1.91 -10.01
N THR A 152 -6.72 -2.03 -8.86
CA THR A 152 -6.96 -3.31 -8.19
C THR A 152 -8.43 -3.46 -7.83
N GLU A 153 -9.05 -4.52 -8.33
CA GLU A 153 -10.47 -4.87 -8.10
C GLU A 153 -10.59 -6.19 -7.30
N VAL A 154 -9.50 -6.58 -6.60
CA VAL A 154 -9.37 -7.86 -5.87
C VAL A 154 -10.42 -8.07 -4.77
N TRP A 155 -11.14 -7.03 -4.33
CA TRP A 155 -12.22 -7.16 -3.36
C TRP A 155 -13.57 -7.54 -4.01
N GLU A 156 -13.75 -7.22 -5.29
CA GLU A 156 -14.98 -7.45 -6.06
C GLU A 156 -14.88 -8.74 -6.89
N GLU A 157 -13.71 -9.04 -7.44
CA GLU A 157 -13.52 -10.16 -8.36
C GLU A 157 -13.19 -11.52 -7.70
N LEU A 158 -13.29 -11.65 -6.37
CA LEU A 158 -13.04 -12.91 -5.64
C LEU A 158 -14.00 -14.07 -6.00
N GLU A 159 -14.99 -13.84 -6.86
CA GLU A 159 -16.03 -14.81 -7.25
C GLU A 159 -16.00 -15.26 -8.73
N LYS A 160 -14.97 -14.89 -9.53
CA LYS A 160 -14.83 -15.40 -10.91
C LYS A 160 -13.84 -16.56 -10.99
#